data_AF-W7UHJ7-F1
#
_entry.id   AF-W7UHJ7-F1
#
_cell.length_a   1.000
_cell.length_b   1.000
_cell.length_c   1.000
_cell.angle_alpha   90.00
_cell.angle_beta   90.00
_cell.angle_gamma   90.00
#
_symmetry.space_group_name_H-M   'P 1'
#
loop_
_entity.id
_entity.type
_entity.pdbx_description
1 polymer ?
#
loop_
_entity_poly.entity_id
_entity_poly.type
_entity_poly.pdbx_seq_one_letter_code
_entity_poly.pdbx_strand_id
1 'polypeptide(L)'
;MKKAEKITLYISAAGIMTYIIRSMVNAFMDGFRSPLPDYFGLAYITPFGVILLLSIFCQIAVLMINVFRKRKLKGKKEVSGLYRISFYCSFIPFLLLLGYCIYCSEYGFRFLWGVYYGWSGFSGAFVIMGLIFCIIPVFPFCIFWQVFYITKWIIGRKKAKAAASAELS
;
A
#
# COMPACT_ATOMS: atom_id res chain seq x y z
N MET A 1 -16.05 8.74 -13.31
CA MET A 1 -14.98 9.54 -12.69
C MET A 1 -15.13 10.98 -13.09
N LYS A 2 -14.97 11.89 -12.13
CA LYS A 2 -14.95 13.34 -12.38
C LYS A 2 -13.65 13.73 -13.09
N LYS A 3 -13.63 14.91 -13.73
CA LYS A 3 -12.43 15.44 -14.40
C LYS A 3 -11.25 15.57 -13.43
N ALA A 4 -11.50 16.10 -12.22
CA ALA A 4 -10.49 16.22 -11.16
C ALA A 4 -9.85 14.86 -10.79
N GLU A 5 -10.65 13.79 -10.63
CA GLU A 5 -10.15 12.45 -10.31
C GLU A 5 -9.25 11.88 -11.40
N LYS A 6 -9.58 12.10 -12.67
CA LYS A 6 -8.71 11.71 -13.78
C LYS A 6 -7.38 12.45 -13.72
N ILE A 7 -7.41 13.76 -13.53
CA ILE A 7 -6.22 14.61 -13.40
C ILE A 7 -5.34 14.13 -12.24
N THR A 8 -5.93 13.87 -11.07
CA THR A 8 -5.20 13.34 -9.91
C THR A 8 -4.54 12.00 -10.20
N LEU A 9 -5.21 11.09 -10.93
CA LEU A 9 -4.60 9.81 -11.34
C LEU A 9 -3.41 10.02 -12.27
N TYR A 10 -3.51 10.93 -13.24
CA TYR A 10 -2.41 11.23 -14.16
C TYR A 10 -1.21 11.85 -13.44
N ILE A 11 -1.44 12.81 -12.53
CA ILE A 11 -0.38 13.40 -11.70
C ILE A 11 0.30 12.34 -10.84
N SER A 12 -0.49 11.46 -10.22
CA SER A 12 0.05 10.37 -9.40
C SER A 12 0.82 9.35 -10.26
N ALA A 13 0.32 9.02 -11.45
CA ALA A 13 1.05 8.16 -12.38
C ALA A 13 2.38 8.79 -12.82
N ALA A 14 2.41 10.10 -13.05
CA ALA A 14 3.65 10.82 -13.35
C ALA A 14 4.65 10.76 -12.18
N GLY A 15 4.17 10.84 -10.93
CA GLY A 15 5.02 10.66 -9.74
C GLY A 15 5.66 9.27 -9.66
N ILE A 16 4.90 8.22 -9.96
CA ILE A 16 5.42 6.84 -10.05
C ILE A 16 6.45 6.72 -11.17
N MET A 17 6.15 7.24 -12.36
CA MET A 17 7.07 7.22 -13.50
C MET A 17 8.36 7.97 -13.22
N THR A 18 8.29 9.11 -12.52
CA THR A 18 9.46 9.89 -12.12
C THR A 18 10.40 9.09 -11.22
N TYR A 19 9.84 8.34 -10.26
CA TYR A 19 10.62 7.44 -9.41
C TYR A 19 11.31 6.34 -10.22
N ILE A 20 10.58 5.68 -11.13
CA ILE A 20 11.13 4.61 -11.97
C ILE A 20 12.26 5.14 -12.85
N ILE A 21 12.05 6.27 -13.53
CA ILE A 21 13.07 6.88 -14.40
C ILE A 21 14.31 7.24 -13.59
N ARG A 22 14.15 7.81 -12.39
CA ARG A 22 15.27 8.13 -11.49
C ARG A 22 16.07 6.88 -11.13
N SER A 23 15.40 5.81 -10.71
CA SER A 23 16.06 4.54 -10.37
C SER A 23 16.78 3.94 -11.57
N MET A 24 16.20 4.03 -12.78
CA MET A 24 16.86 3.61 -14.02
C MET A 24 18.08 4.47 -14.34
N VAL A 25 17.99 5.80 -14.26
CA VAL A 25 19.12 6.72 -14.50
C VAL A 25 20.27 6.43 -13.54
N ASN A 26 19.98 6.23 -12.25
CA ASN A 26 20.99 5.87 -11.27
C ASN A 26 21.67 4.54 -11.62
N ALA A 27 20.90 3.53 -12.03
CA ALA A 27 21.44 2.24 -12.45
C ALA A 27 22.32 2.35 -13.72
N PHE A 28 21.90 3.15 -14.70
CA PHE A 28 22.66 3.40 -15.93
C PHE A 28 23.96 4.17 -15.66
N MET A 29 23.90 5.23 -14.84
CA MET A 29 25.08 6.04 -14.49
C MET A 29 26.11 5.26 -13.69
N ASP A 30 25.66 4.31 -12.86
CA ASP A 30 26.51 3.40 -12.09
C ASP A 30 26.92 2.14 -12.89
N GLY A 31 26.49 2.02 -14.15
CA GLY A 31 26.79 0.88 -15.02
C GLY A 31 26.35 -0.47 -14.44
N PHE A 32 25.26 -0.49 -13.66
CA PHE A 32 24.73 -1.67 -12.97
C PHE A 32 25.73 -2.38 -12.05
N ARG A 33 26.71 -1.64 -11.50
CA ARG A 33 27.73 -2.21 -10.59
C ARG A 33 27.16 -2.59 -9.23
N SER A 34 26.11 -1.89 -8.79
CA SER A 34 25.42 -2.15 -7.53
C SER A 34 24.22 -3.09 -7.72
N PRO A 35 23.82 -3.83 -6.67
CA PRO A 35 22.56 -4.56 -6.62
C PRO A 35 21.35 -3.73 -7.06
N LEU A 36 20.41 -4.33 -7.82
CA LEU A 36 19.12 -3.73 -8.16
C LEU A 36 18.41 -3.06 -6.96
N PRO A 37 18.34 -3.68 -5.76
CA PRO A 37 17.72 -3.05 -4.61
C PRO A 37 18.45 -1.83 -4.08
N ASP A 38 19.71 -1.57 -4.41
CA ASP A 38 20.33 -0.34 -3.95
C ASP A 38 19.81 0.87 -4.78
N TYR A 39 19.45 0.62 -6.04
CA TYR A 39 18.80 1.62 -6.92
C TYR A 39 17.31 1.82 -6.62
N PHE A 40 16.63 0.79 -6.10
CA PHE A 40 15.19 0.82 -5.79
C PHE A 40 14.88 0.91 -4.29
N GLY A 41 15.85 0.64 -3.42
CA GLY A 41 15.63 0.17 -2.04
C GLY A 41 16.36 0.90 -0.94
N LEU A 42 17.28 1.80 -1.25
CA LEU A 42 17.61 2.88 -0.31
C LEU A 42 16.75 4.13 -0.58
N ALA A 43 15.94 4.09 -1.65
CA ALA A 43 15.22 5.24 -2.15
C ALA A 43 13.89 5.57 -1.43
N TYR A 44 13.31 4.71 -0.58
CA TYR A 44 12.09 5.07 0.20
C TYR A 44 12.33 6.13 1.27
N ILE A 45 13.54 6.14 1.84
CA ILE A 45 13.96 7.16 2.81
C ILE A 45 14.36 8.45 2.07
N THR A 46 14.43 8.43 0.74
CA THR A 46 14.68 9.62 -0.08
C THR A 46 13.37 10.33 -0.43
N PRO A 47 13.43 11.64 -0.77
CA PRO A 47 12.26 12.39 -1.21
C PRO A 47 11.49 11.73 -2.36
N PHE A 48 12.19 11.03 -3.26
CA PHE A 48 11.58 10.35 -4.41
C PHE A 48 10.73 9.15 -3.99
N GLY A 49 11.16 8.41 -2.97
CA GLY A 49 10.39 7.29 -2.44
C GLY A 49 9.14 7.73 -1.69
N VAL A 50 9.20 8.88 -0.99
CA VAL A 50 8.01 9.51 -0.42
C VAL A 50 7.03 9.90 -1.52
N ILE A 51 7.51 10.48 -2.63
CA ILE A 51 6.68 10.80 -3.81
C ILE A 51 6.02 9.55 -4.39
N LEU A 52 6.75 8.43 -4.50
CA LEU A 52 6.21 7.15 -4.95
C LEU A 52 5.06 6.69 -4.03
N LEU A 53 5.28 6.66 -2.72
CA LEU A 53 4.27 6.22 -1.75
C LEU A 53 3.02 7.10 -1.82
N LEU A 54 3.20 8.43 -1.79
CA LEU A 54 2.09 9.38 -1.90
C LEU A 54 1.31 9.19 -3.21
N SER A 55 2.01 8.95 -4.31
CA SER A 55 1.40 8.70 -5.62
C SER A 55 0.54 7.43 -5.61
N ILE A 56 1.05 6.34 -5.03
CA ILE A 56 0.31 5.08 -4.93
C ILE A 56 -0.93 5.24 -4.03
N PHE A 57 -0.77 5.86 -2.85
CA PHE A 57 -1.90 6.14 -1.95
C PHE A 57 -2.95 7.02 -2.63
N CYS A 58 -2.53 8.02 -3.40
CA CYS A 58 -3.42 8.90 -4.13
C CYS A 58 -4.21 8.15 -5.21
N GLN A 59 -3.54 7.27 -5.99
CA GLN A 59 -4.23 6.44 -6.98
C GLN A 59 -5.28 5.53 -6.35
N ILE A 60 -4.92 4.86 -5.26
CA ILE A 60 -5.84 3.97 -4.53
C ILE A 60 -7.03 4.76 -4.00
N ALA A 61 -6.79 5.92 -3.36
CA ALA A 61 -7.86 6.77 -2.84
C ALA A 61 -8.85 7.16 -3.93
N VAL A 62 -8.37 7.62 -5.10
CA VAL A 62 -9.24 8.02 -6.22
C VAL A 62 -10.06 6.85 -6.77
N LEU A 63 -9.42 5.70 -7.01
CA LEU A 63 -10.10 4.50 -7.51
C LEU A 63 -11.20 4.05 -6.55
N MET A 64 -10.92 4.07 -5.26
CA MET A 64 -11.86 3.65 -4.23
C MET A 64 -13.03 4.63 -4.10
N ILE A 65 -12.77 5.94 -4.06
CA ILE A 65 -13.82 6.97 -4.08
C ILE A 65 -14.75 6.80 -5.30
N ASN A 66 -14.21 6.43 -6.45
CA ASN A 66 -15.00 6.14 -7.64
C ASN A 66 -15.85 4.85 -7.49
N VAL A 67 -15.29 3.77 -6.97
CA VAL A 67 -16.01 2.51 -6.68
C VAL A 67 -17.16 2.76 -5.70
N PHE A 68 -16.92 3.51 -4.63
CA PHE A 68 -17.95 3.82 -3.63
C PHE A 68 -19.07 4.68 -4.17
N ARG A 69 -18.74 5.69 -4.98
CA ARG A 69 -19.77 6.51 -5.64
C ARG A 69 -20.66 5.65 -6.53
N LYS A 70 -20.07 4.75 -7.32
CA LYS A 70 -20.82 3.80 -8.15
C LYS A 70 -21.71 2.88 -7.29
N ARG A 71 -21.27 2.47 -6.11
CA ARG A 71 -22.09 1.67 -5.18
C ARG A 71 -23.25 2.47 -4.57
N LYS A 72 -23.00 3.72 -4.14
CA LYS A 72 -24.04 4.62 -3.62
C LYS A 72 -25.11 4.93 -4.68
N LEU A 73 -24.70 5.19 -5.92
CA LEU A 73 -25.62 5.41 -7.05
C LEU A 73 -26.48 4.17 -7.34
N LYS A 74 -25.99 2.97 -7.05
CA LYS A 74 -26.73 1.70 -7.18
C LYS A 74 -27.57 1.34 -5.94
N GLY A 75 -27.70 2.25 -4.97
CA GLY A 75 -28.46 2.01 -3.73
C GLY A 75 -27.88 0.92 -2.83
N LYS A 76 -26.65 0.45 -3.09
CA LYS A 76 -26.02 -0.61 -2.29
C LYS A 76 -25.46 -0.04 -0.99
N LYS A 77 -25.61 -0.77 0.12
CA LYS A 77 -25.00 -0.42 1.42
C LYS A 77 -23.50 -0.13 1.23
N GLU A 78 -23.02 0.95 1.84
CA GLU A 78 -21.62 1.39 1.71
C GLU A 78 -20.63 0.33 2.25
N VAL A 79 -21.07 -0.48 3.23
CA VAL A 79 -20.33 -1.58 3.84
C VAL A 79 -21.26 -2.79 3.94
N SER A 80 -20.95 -3.89 3.26
CA SER A 80 -21.64 -5.19 3.43
C SER A 80 -20.83 -6.13 4.33
N GLY A 81 -21.41 -7.23 4.82
CA GLY A 81 -20.69 -8.21 5.66
C GLY A 81 -19.40 -8.73 5.01
N LEU A 82 -19.37 -8.83 3.67
CA LEU A 82 -18.18 -9.19 2.89
C LEU A 82 -17.01 -8.20 3.07
N TYR A 83 -17.28 -6.94 3.43
CA TYR A 83 -16.22 -5.97 3.72
C TYR A 83 -15.47 -6.27 5.01
N ARG A 84 -16.15 -6.87 5.99
CA ARG A 84 -15.51 -7.30 7.24
C ARG A 84 -14.53 -8.44 7.00
N ILE A 85 -14.91 -9.40 6.15
CA ILE A 85 -14.02 -10.49 5.71
C ILE A 85 -12.85 -9.90 4.92
N SER A 86 -13.12 -9.03 3.96
CA SER A 86 -12.07 -8.35 3.19
C SER A 86 -11.13 -7.50 4.07
N PHE A 87 -11.62 -6.91 5.16
CA PHE A 87 -10.80 -6.23 6.15
C PHE A 87 -9.83 -7.19 6.84
N TYR A 88 -10.28 -8.34 7.32
CA TYR A 88 -9.36 -9.34 7.89
C TYR A 88 -8.39 -9.91 6.84
N CYS A 89 -8.87 -10.18 5.62
CA CYS A 89 -8.02 -10.65 4.52
C CYS A 89 -6.92 -9.63 4.16
N SER A 90 -7.12 -8.34 4.40
CA SER A 90 -6.11 -7.31 4.15
C SER A 90 -4.87 -7.42 5.05
N PHE A 91 -4.92 -8.18 6.15
CA PHE A 91 -3.76 -8.43 7.01
C PHE A 91 -2.94 -9.64 6.55
N ILE A 92 -3.50 -10.52 5.72
CA ILE A 92 -2.84 -11.75 5.27
C ILE A 92 -1.50 -11.45 4.58
N PRO A 93 -1.40 -10.49 3.63
CA PRO A 93 -0.12 -10.17 3.00
C PRO A 93 0.94 -9.72 4.02
N PHE A 94 0.54 -8.99 5.06
CA PHE A 94 1.44 -8.55 6.11
C PHE A 94 1.93 -9.70 6.99
N LEU A 95 1.02 -10.60 7.40
CA LEU A 95 1.37 -11.77 8.20
C LEU A 95 2.26 -12.73 7.43
N LEU A 96 1.99 -12.94 6.14
CA LEU A 96 2.83 -13.78 5.28
C LEU A 96 4.22 -13.16 5.07
N LEU A 97 4.30 -11.84 4.86
CA LEU A 97 5.59 -11.15 4.78
C LEU A 97 6.36 -11.30 6.09
N LEU A 98 5.72 -11.03 7.23
CA LEU A 98 6.35 -11.12 8.54
C LEU A 98 6.85 -12.55 8.82
N GLY A 99 6.02 -13.55 8.54
CA GLY A 99 6.40 -14.97 8.66
C GLY A 99 7.58 -15.34 7.78
N TYR A 100 7.60 -14.84 6.54
CA TYR A 100 8.75 -15.03 5.64
C TYR A 100 10.02 -14.34 6.16
N CYS A 101 9.90 -13.15 6.74
CA CYS A 101 11.06 -12.45 7.33
C CYS A 101 11.63 -13.19 8.53
N ILE A 102 10.77 -13.75 9.39
CA ILE A 102 11.18 -14.59 10.53
C ILE A 102 11.87 -15.85 10.01
N TYR A 103 11.27 -16.53 9.03
CA TYR A 103 11.89 -17.68 8.37
C TYR A 103 13.28 -17.33 7.82
N CYS A 104 13.41 -16.21 7.12
CA CYS A 104 14.69 -15.74 6.58
C CYS A 104 15.71 -15.34 7.66
N SER A 105 15.27 -14.91 8.84
CA SER A 105 16.14 -14.64 9.98
C SER A 105 16.84 -15.92 10.46
N GLU A 106 16.13 -17.05 10.47
CA GLU A 106 16.66 -18.32 10.97
C GLU A 106 17.38 -19.13 9.88
N TYR A 107 16.78 -19.23 8.70
CA TYR A 107 17.27 -20.10 7.62
C TYR A 107 18.15 -19.38 6.59
N GLY A 108 18.28 -18.06 6.73
CA GLY A 108 19.08 -17.22 5.85
C GLY A 108 18.27 -16.66 4.67
N PHE A 109 18.34 -15.36 4.49
CA PHE A 109 17.86 -14.67 3.30
C PHE A 109 18.95 -14.70 2.24
N ARG A 110 18.67 -15.35 1.11
CA ARG A 110 19.58 -15.34 -0.05
C ARG A 110 19.22 -14.18 -0.95
N PHE A 111 20.18 -13.29 -1.18
CA PHE A 111 20.01 -12.23 -2.15
C PHE A 111 21.29 -11.99 -2.94
N LEU A 112 21.16 -12.07 -4.27
CA LEU A 112 22.26 -12.07 -5.25
C LEU A 112 23.35 -13.09 -4.89
N TRP A 113 24.40 -12.62 -4.21
CA TRP A 113 25.65 -13.35 -3.96
C TRP A 113 25.92 -13.61 -2.48
N GLY A 114 25.01 -13.20 -1.59
CA GLY A 114 25.15 -13.31 -0.14
C GLY A 114 24.01 -14.07 0.53
N VAL A 115 24.32 -14.67 1.68
CA VAL A 115 23.32 -15.22 2.60
C VAL A 115 23.36 -14.42 3.89
N TYR A 116 22.23 -13.82 4.25
CA TYR A 116 22.10 -12.94 5.41
C TYR A 116 21.25 -13.63 6.48
N TYR A 117 21.74 -13.70 7.71
CA TYR A 117 21.05 -14.33 8.84
C TYR A 117 20.65 -13.30 9.90
N GLY A 118 19.85 -13.74 10.88
CA GLY A 118 19.41 -12.92 11.99
C GLY A 118 18.67 -11.67 11.52
N TRP A 119 18.92 -10.55 12.20
CA TRP A 119 18.29 -9.26 11.88
C TRP A 119 18.57 -8.78 10.45
N SER A 120 19.76 -9.06 9.90
CA SER A 120 20.11 -8.69 8.53
C SER A 120 19.32 -9.51 7.50
N GLY A 121 19.09 -10.80 7.78
CA GLY A 121 18.20 -11.63 6.97
C GLY A 121 16.74 -11.20 7.06
N PHE A 122 16.28 -10.88 8.27
CA PHE A 122 14.94 -10.35 8.51
C PHE A 122 14.68 -9.05 7.75
N SER A 123 15.54 -8.05 7.98
CA SER A 123 15.39 -6.71 7.40
C SER A 123 15.58 -6.76 5.89
N GLY A 124 16.54 -7.53 5.37
CA GLY A 124 16.72 -7.74 3.93
C GLY A 124 15.49 -8.38 3.27
N ALA A 125 14.94 -9.44 3.86
CA ALA A 125 13.72 -10.07 3.35
C ALA A 125 12.52 -9.14 3.43
N PHE A 126 12.34 -8.42 4.55
CA PHE A 126 11.24 -7.47 4.74
C PHE A 126 11.29 -6.35 3.70
N VAL A 127 12.49 -5.84 3.46
CA VAL A 127 12.72 -4.73 2.56
C VAL A 127 12.58 -5.17 1.10
N ILE A 128 13.20 -6.28 0.71
CA ILE A 128 13.20 -6.75 -0.69
C ILE A 128 11.87 -7.41 -1.06
N MET A 129 11.34 -8.31 -0.24
CA MET A 129 10.02 -8.88 -0.50
C MET A 129 8.92 -7.86 -0.25
N GLY A 130 9.07 -6.95 0.72
CA GLY A 130 8.18 -5.81 0.86
C GLY A 130 8.22 -4.90 -0.37
N LEU A 131 9.38 -4.66 -0.98
CA LEU A 131 9.47 -3.94 -2.26
C LEU A 131 8.77 -4.69 -3.40
N ILE A 132 9.15 -5.94 -3.63
CA ILE A 132 8.77 -6.73 -4.81
C ILE A 132 7.31 -7.19 -4.72
N PHE A 133 6.88 -7.67 -3.55
CA PHE A 133 5.51 -8.15 -3.34
C PHE A 133 4.56 -7.07 -2.79
N CYS A 134 5.06 -5.99 -2.16
CA CYS A 134 4.21 -5.10 -1.36
C CYS A 134 4.18 -3.63 -1.77
N ILE A 135 5.25 -3.04 -2.32
CA ILE A 135 5.27 -1.60 -2.65
C ILE A 135 4.39 -1.28 -3.87
N ILE A 136 4.24 -2.15 -4.86
CA ILE A 136 3.64 -1.71 -6.14
C ILE A 136 2.10 -1.83 -6.20
N PRO A 137 1.42 -2.80 -5.54
CA PRO A 137 -0.05 -2.70 -5.41
C PRO A 137 -0.70 -3.11 -4.08
N VAL A 138 -0.15 -4.06 -3.32
CA VAL A 138 -0.96 -4.81 -2.32
C VAL A 138 -1.01 -4.11 -0.96
N PHE A 139 0.12 -3.70 -0.40
CA PHE A 139 0.15 -3.14 0.95
C PHE A 139 -0.51 -1.77 1.08
N PRO A 140 -0.21 -0.80 0.18
CA PRO A 140 -0.90 0.48 0.19
C PRO A 140 -2.41 0.30 0.05
N PHE A 141 -2.86 -0.71 -0.71
CA PHE A 141 -4.28 -1.03 -0.85
C PHE A 141 -4.87 -1.62 0.45
N CYS A 142 -4.16 -2.55 1.10
CA CYS A 142 -4.54 -3.13 2.37
C CYS A 142 -4.64 -2.06 3.48
N ILE A 143 -3.62 -1.22 3.65
CA ILE A 143 -3.60 -0.13 4.64
C ILE A 143 -4.74 0.85 4.37
N PHE A 144 -4.92 1.27 3.11
CA PHE A 144 -6.03 2.14 2.74
C PHE A 144 -7.37 1.51 3.09
N TRP A 145 -7.55 0.22 2.77
CA TRP A 145 -8.78 -0.51 3.08
C TRP A 145 -9.05 -0.61 4.58
N GLN A 146 -8.00 -0.83 5.38
CA GLN A 146 -8.07 -0.85 6.84
C GLN A 146 -8.52 0.50 7.39
N VAL A 147 -7.84 1.59 7.02
CA VAL A 147 -8.19 2.96 7.43
C VAL A 147 -9.62 3.31 7.01
N PHE A 148 -10.00 2.94 5.79
CA PHE A 148 -11.34 3.17 5.27
C PHE A 148 -12.42 2.45 6.08
N TYR A 149 -12.24 1.15 6.34
CA TYR A 149 -13.20 0.35 7.08
C TYR A 149 -13.38 0.91 8.50
N ILE A 150 -12.28 1.24 9.18
CA ILE A 150 -12.31 1.86 10.52
C ILE A 150 -13.08 3.17 10.48
N THR A 151 -12.76 4.07 9.54
CA THR A 151 -13.42 5.37 9.42
C THR A 151 -14.92 5.23 9.18
N LYS A 152 -15.34 4.34 8.28
CA LYS A 152 -16.76 4.10 8.00
C LYS A 152 -17.49 3.46 9.16
N TRP A 153 -16.86 2.54 9.87
CA TRP A 153 -17.43 1.93 11.07
C TRP A 153 -17.65 2.97 12.17
N ILE A 154 -16.69 3.86 12.41
CA ILE A 154 -16.82 4.97 13.38
C ILE A 154 -17.97 5.89 13.00
N ILE A 155 -18.04 6.34 11.74
CA ILE A 155 -19.11 7.24 11.26
C ILE A 155 -20.48 6.56 11.37
N GLY A 156 -20.57 5.28 11.02
CA GLY A 156 -21.81 4.49 11.16
C GLY A 156 -22.29 4.42 12.60
N ARG A 157 -21.39 4.17 13.56
CA ARG A 157 -21.71 4.18 14.99
C ARG A 157 -22.15 5.56 15.49
N LYS A 158 -21.50 6.64 15.04
CA LYS A 158 -21.92 8.01 15.41
C LYS A 158 -23.33 8.33 14.91
N LYS A 159 -23.67 7.94 13.67
CA LYS A 159 -25.01 8.14 13.11
C LYS A 159 -26.07 7.31 13.83
N ALA A 160 -25.77 6.06 14.16
CA ALA A 160 -26.68 5.20 14.92
C ALA A 160 -26.95 5.75 16.33
N LYS A 161 -25.91 6.26 17.01
CA LYS A 161 -26.08 6.95 18.30
C LYS A 161 -26.93 8.21 18.16
N ALA A 162 -26.68 9.06 17.16
CA ALA A 162 -27.45 10.28 16.94
C ALA A 162 -28.94 10.00 16.61
N ALA A 163 -29.22 8.96 15.82
CA ALA A 163 -30.59 8.54 15.53
C ALA A 163 -31.31 8.02 16.79
N ALA A 164 -30.64 7.18 17.59
CA ALA A 164 -31.20 6.69 18.85
C ALA A 164 -31.47 7.83 19.85
N SER A 165 -30.61 8.86 19.89
CA SER A 165 -30.83 10.05 20.71
C SER A 165 -31.99 10.92 20.22
N ALA A 166 -32.27 10.93 18.91
CA ALA A 166 -33.36 11.70 18.31
C ALA A 166 -34.73 11.01 18.43
N GLU A 167 -34.76 9.68 18.59
CA GLU A 167 -36.00 8.93 18.87
C GLU A 167 -36.42 9.02 20.35
N LEU A 168 -35.51 9.46 21.23
CA LEU A 168 -35.73 9.63 22.68
C LEU A 168 -36.09 11.08 23.07
N SER A 169 -36.06 12.04 22.13
CA SER A 169 -36.39 13.46 22.32
C SER A 169 -37.71 13.81 21.67
#